data_AF-A0A3N5PW01-F1
#
_entry.id   AF-A0A3N5PW01-F1
#
_cell.length_a   1.000
_cell.length_b   1.000
_cell.length_c   1.000
_cell.angle_alpha   90.00
_cell.angle_beta   90.00
_cell.angle_gamma   90.00
#
_symmetry.space_group_name_H-M   'P 1'
#
loop_
_entity.id
_entity.type
_entity.pdbx_description
1 polymer ?
#
loop_
_entity_poly.entity_id
_entity_poly.type
_entity_poly.pdbx_seq_one_letter_code
_entity_poly.pdbx_strand_id
1 'polypeptide(L)'
;MGRQDQTSRVCGKQPSLVRLAQGRYRAKPDTYLEDQKEQYAHSIVEQGEFFDIIVIDGLWRYACATKARPLLAPGGLLILDNSDWYPNTARFLRETQLFQIDFSGFGPINGYTWTTSIFLSADTSLQDRYRNPSPVGGIEQVADDDR
;
A
#
# COMPACT_ATOMS: atom_id res chain seq x y z
N MET A 1 22.86 46.39 18.58
CA MET A 1 22.42 46.62 17.19
C MET A 1 21.73 45.35 16.72
N GLY A 2 20.41 45.38 16.48
CA GLY A 2 19.59 44.34 15.81
C GLY A 2 19.46 42.99 16.53
N ARG A 3 18.38 42.71 17.27
CA ARG A 3 17.03 42.24 16.84
C ARG A 3 16.88 40.71 16.77
N GLN A 4 15.95 40.23 17.61
CA GLN A 4 14.92 39.19 17.39
C GLN A 4 15.44 37.74 17.28
N ASP A 5 15.15 36.84 18.22
CA ASP A 5 13.84 36.33 18.71
C ASP A 5 13.05 35.59 17.62
N GLN A 6 12.84 34.27 17.85
CA GLN A 6 11.70 33.41 17.50
C GLN A 6 12.18 31.95 17.40
N THR A 7 12.02 31.14 18.46
CA THR A 7 10.83 30.35 18.80
C THR A 7 10.25 29.48 17.68
N SER A 8 10.10 28.20 18.04
CA SER A 8 9.01 27.32 17.60
C SER A 8 9.18 26.68 16.20
N ARG A 9 8.82 25.43 15.91
CA ARG A 9 7.93 24.44 16.54
C ARG A 9 8.44 23.05 16.18
N VAL A 10 8.40 22.15 17.16
CA VAL A 10 8.20 20.73 16.87
C VAL A 10 6.78 20.61 16.31
N CYS A 11 6.66 20.21 15.05
CA CYS A 11 5.41 19.88 14.37
C CYS A 11 5.80 18.80 13.36
N GLY A 12 5.39 17.55 13.40
CA GLY A 12 4.16 17.00 13.93
C GLY A 12 3.51 16.20 12.80
N LYS A 13 3.77 14.88 12.82
CA LYS A 13 3.03 13.78 12.16
C LYS A 13 3.21 13.57 10.64
N GLN A 14 3.69 12.36 10.37
CA GLN A 14 3.91 11.68 9.09
C GLN A 14 2.59 11.45 8.32
N PRO A 15 2.68 11.29 7.00
CA PRO A 15 2.29 10.01 6.40
C PRO A 15 3.36 9.53 5.41
N SER A 16 4.01 8.42 5.74
CA SER A 16 5.04 7.79 4.91
C SER A 16 4.51 6.47 4.36
N LEU A 17 4.63 6.30 3.06
CA LEU A 17 4.27 5.12 2.30
C LEU A 17 5.46 4.15 2.38
N VAL A 18 5.36 3.13 3.25
CA VAL A 18 6.47 2.20 3.55
C VAL A 18 6.31 0.89 2.75
N ARG A 19 7.30 0.56 1.91
CA ARG A 19 7.44 -0.76 1.27
C ARG A 19 8.14 -1.72 2.24
N LEU A 20 7.41 -2.67 2.83
CA LEU A 20 7.96 -3.74 3.69
C LEU A 20 7.89 -5.09 2.98
N ALA A 21 9.04 -5.64 2.58
CA ALA A 21 9.21 -7.05 2.25
C ALA A 21 10.45 -7.58 2.99
N GLN A 22 10.26 -8.49 3.95
CA GLN A 22 11.33 -8.96 4.84
C GLN A 22 12.37 -9.82 4.10
N GLY A 23 13.64 -9.41 4.17
CA GLY A 23 14.78 -10.24 3.77
C GLY A 23 16.04 -9.42 3.45
N ARG A 24 16.87 -9.12 4.45
CA ARG A 24 18.18 -8.44 4.33
C ARG A 24 18.13 -7.03 3.69
N TYR A 25 17.50 -6.06 4.35
CA TYR A 25 17.62 -4.64 3.97
C TYR A 25 19.04 -4.13 4.23
N ARG A 26 19.86 -4.06 3.18
CA ARG A 26 21.15 -3.35 3.17
C ARG A 26 21.15 -2.12 2.26
N ALA A 27 19.99 -1.71 1.74
CA ALA A 27 19.80 -0.44 1.05
C ALA A 27 18.88 0.45 1.88
N LYS A 28 19.27 1.72 2.06
CA LYS A 28 18.36 2.75 2.56
C LYS A 28 17.25 2.94 1.53
N PRO A 29 15.98 3.07 1.94
CA PRO A 29 14.92 3.42 1.00
C PRO A 29 15.13 4.84 0.48
N ASP A 30 14.96 5.04 -0.82
CA ASP A 30 14.85 6.38 -1.39
C ASP A 30 13.58 7.04 -0.84
N THR A 31 13.73 8.28 -0.38
CA THR A 31 12.65 9.03 0.26
C THR A 31 12.54 10.39 -0.40
N TYR A 32 11.33 10.73 -0.83
CA TYR A 32 11.00 12.00 -1.48
C TYR A 32 9.99 12.74 -0.61
N LEU A 33 10.16 14.05 -0.45
CA LEU A 33 9.27 14.91 0.31
C LEU A 33 8.72 15.97 -0.63
N GLU A 34 7.41 15.98 -0.79
CA GLU A 34 6.68 16.96 -1.60
C GLU A 34 5.64 17.65 -0.72
N ASP A 35 5.59 18.98 -0.76
CA ASP A 35 4.68 19.79 0.03
C ASP A 35 3.41 20.19 -0.75
N GLN A 36 3.47 20.19 -2.09
CA GLN A 36 2.33 20.43 -2.95
C GLN A 36 1.63 19.12 -3.30
N LYS A 37 0.30 19.13 -3.21
CA LYS A 37 -0.55 17.97 -3.51
C LYS A 37 -0.24 17.34 -4.86
N GLU A 38 -0.10 18.16 -5.89
CA GLU A 38 0.13 17.72 -7.26
C GLU A 38 1.47 17.02 -7.40
N GLN A 39 2.53 17.60 -6.82
CA GLN A 39 3.89 17.02 -6.80
C GLN A 39 3.91 15.73 -5.99
N TYR A 40 3.28 15.73 -4.82
CA TYR A 40 3.15 14.56 -3.96
C TYR A 40 2.52 13.37 -4.70
N ALA A 41 1.38 13.58 -5.36
CA ALA A 41 0.71 12.53 -6.12
C ALA A 41 1.49 12.14 -7.40
N HIS A 42 2.25 13.06 -7.98
CA HIS A 42 3.03 12.84 -9.20
C HIS A 42 4.40 12.19 -8.96
N SER A 43 4.95 12.28 -7.75
CA SER A 43 6.29 11.80 -7.39
C SER A 43 6.57 10.33 -7.81
N ILE A 44 5.54 9.48 -7.78
CA ILE A 44 5.65 8.08 -8.23
C ILE A 44 5.89 7.95 -9.73
N VAL A 45 5.33 8.87 -10.53
CA VAL A 45 5.51 8.91 -12.00
C VAL A 45 6.95 9.28 -12.36
N GLU A 46 7.57 10.15 -11.56
CA GLU A 46 8.94 10.62 -11.76
C GLU A 46 9.99 9.52 -11.57
N GLN A 47 9.63 8.43 -10.89
CA GLN A 47 10.50 7.27 -10.76
C GLN A 47 10.66 6.51 -12.09
N GLY A 48 9.69 6.62 -13.02
CA GLY A 48 9.78 6.00 -14.34
C GLY A 48 9.81 4.47 -14.34
N GLU A 49 9.34 3.84 -13.26
CA GLU A 49 9.39 2.38 -13.05
C GLU A 49 8.00 1.78 -12.80
N PHE A 50 7.89 0.46 -13.00
CA PHE A 50 6.75 -0.34 -12.54
C PHE A 50 7.02 -0.89 -11.15
N PHE A 51 5.96 -1.04 -10.36
CA PHE A 51 6.05 -1.51 -8.98
C PHE A 51 5.27 -2.81 -8.78
N ASP A 52 5.91 -3.81 -8.17
CA ASP A 52 5.24 -5.05 -7.76
C ASP A 52 4.23 -4.80 -6.63
N ILE A 53 4.55 -3.83 -5.75
CA ILE A 53 3.73 -3.45 -4.60
C ILE A 53 3.70 -1.94 -4.52
N ILE A 54 2.49 -1.39 -4.52
CA ILE A 54 2.21 0.02 -4.26
C ILE A 54 1.39 0.08 -2.97
N VAL A 55 1.81 0.88 -2.01
CA VAL A 55 0.99 1.21 -0.83
C VAL A 55 0.45 2.62 -1.01
N ILE A 56 -0.73 2.95 -0.51
CA ILE A 56 -1.27 4.32 -0.53
C ILE A 56 -1.76 4.61 0.87
N ASP A 57 -0.90 5.27 1.64
CA ASP A 57 -1.17 5.79 2.98
C ASP A 57 -0.75 7.27 3.03
N GLY A 58 -1.67 8.14 2.66
CA GLY A 58 -1.41 9.57 2.50
C GLY A 58 -2.68 10.39 2.36
N LEU A 59 -2.59 11.70 2.51
CA LEU A 59 -3.79 12.56 2.60
C LEU A 59 -4.65 12.53 1.32
N TRP A 60 -4.01 12.53 0.14
CA TRP A 60 -4.68 12.67 -1.17
C TRP A 60 -4.80 11.33 -1.92
N ARG A 61 -5.37 10.30 -1.27
CA ARG A 61 -5.40 8.92 -1.79
C ARG A 61 -6.00 8.76 -3.18
N TYR A 62 -7.04 9.51 -3.52
CA TYR A 62 -7.63 9.47 -4.88
C TYR A 62 -6.64 9.94 -5.96
N ALA A 63 -5.95 11.06 -5.71
CA ALA A 63 -4.94 11.57 -6.63
C ALA A 63 -3.74 10.61 -6.73
N CYS A 64 -3.31 10.03 -5.61
CA CYS A 64 -2.25 9.03 -5.59
C CYS A 64 -2.65 7.78 -6.38
N ALA A 65 -3.86 7.26 -6.18
CA ALA A 65 -4.35 6.05 -6.84
C ALA A 65 -4.44 6.23 -8.36
N THR A 66 -4.91 7.39 -8.83
CA THR A 66 -5.01 7.66 -10.28
C THR A 66 -3.64 7.76 -10.95
N LYS A 67 -2.61 8.27 -10.25
CA LYS A 67 -1.23 8.31 -10.74
C LYS A 67 -0.49 6.98 -10.62
N ALA A 68 -0.78 6.22 -9.56
CA ALA A 68 -0.09 4.99 -9.25
C ALA A 68 -0.62 3.78 -10.03
N ARG A 69 -1.93 3.73 -10.34
CA ARG A 69 -2.55 2.58 -11.02
C ARG A 69 -1.85 2.19 -12.34
N PRO A 70 -1.50 3.13 -13.25
CA PRO A 70 -0.80 2.80 -14.49
C PRO A 70 0.62 2.26 -14.30
N LEU A 71 1.20 2.45 -13.11
CA LEU A 71 2.56 2.04 -12.75
C LEU A 71 2.58 0.73 -11.95
N LEU A 72 1.43 0.13 -11.70
CA LEU A 72 1.37 -1.20 -11.07
C LEU A 72 1.83 -2.25 -12.09
N ALA A 73 2.84 -3.03 -11.73
CA ALA A 73 3.32 -4.11 -12.57
C ALA A 73 2.22 -5.17 -12.82
N PRO A 74 2.28 -5.94 -13.92
CA PRO A 74 1.45 -7.14 -14.08
C PRO A 74 1.59 -8.08 -12.88
N GLY A 75 0.47 -8.60 -12.37
CA GLY A 75 0.46 -9.38 -11.12
C GLY A 75 0.73 -8.61 -9.82
N GLY A 76 0.87 -7.28 -9.89
CA GLY A 76 1.18 -6.44 -8.75
C GLY A 76 0.01 -6.26 -7.77
N LEU A 77 0.37 -5.79 -6.57
CA LEU A 77 -0.56 -5.48 -5.47
C LEU A 77 -0.60 -3.97 -5.20
N LEU A 78 -1.80 -3.41 -5.05
CA LEU A 78 -2.01 -2.05 -4.58
C LEU A 78 -2.75 -2.09 -3.24
N ILE A 79 -2.16 -1.52 -2.19
CA ILE A 79 -2.73 -1.47 -0.85
C ILE A 79 -3.25 -0.05 -0.61
N LEU A 80 -4.50 0.09 -0.21
CA LEU A 80 -5.13 1.36 0.14
C LEU A 80 -5.45 1.36 1.63
N ASP A 81 -4.72 2.18 2.39
CA ASP A 81 -4.98 2.31 3.83
C ASP A 81 -6.14 3.28 4.12
N ASN A 82 -6.90 2.99 5.17
CA ASN A 82 -8.22 3.55 5.51
C ASN A 82 -9.18 3.64 4.30
N SER A 83 -9.29 2.58 3.52
CA SER A 83 -10.10 2.49 2.30
C SER A 83 -11.59 2.78 2.52
N ASP A 84 -12.11 2.50 3.73
CA ASP A 84 -13.47 2.83 4.14
C ASP A 84 -13.75 4.34 4.12
N TRP A 85 -12.73 5.18 4.35
CA TRP A 85 -12.85 6.63 4.26
C TRP A 85 -12.79 7.15 2.81
N TYR A 86 -12.35 6.30 1.86
CA TYR A 86 -12.10 6.68 0.47
C TYR A 86 -12.87 5.78 -0.52
N PRO A 87 -14.21 5.70 -0.44
CA PRO A 87 -15.01 4.78 -1.25
C PRO A 87 -14.94 5.05 -2.75
N ASN A 88 -14.70 6.31 -3.16
CA ASN A 88 -14.50 6.67 -4.56
C ASN A 88 -13.14 6.20 -5.09
N THR A 89 -12.09 6.23 -4.26
CA THR A 89 -10.78 5.68 -4.61
C THR A 89 -10.88 4.17 -4.77
N ALA A 90 -11.53 3.49 -3.81
CA ALA A 90 -11.77 2.06 -3.89
C ALA A 90 -12.60 1.69 -5.13
N ARG A 91 -13.65 2.46 -5.46
CA ARG A 91 -14.44 2.27 -6.69
C ARG A 91 -13.58 2.38 -7.93
N PHE A 92 -12.82 3.46 -8.08
CA PHE A 92 -11.91 3.66 -9.21
C PHE A 92 -10.97 2.46 -9.39
N LEU A 93 -10.36 1.98 -8.31
CA LEU A 93 -9.45 0.83 -8.37
C LEU A 93 -10.17 -0.45 -8.82
N ARG A 94 -11.38 -0.73 -8.33
CA ARG A 94 -12.19 -1.88 -8.81
C ARG A 94 -12.55 -1.76 -10.29
N GLU A 95 -12.88 -0.55 -10.76
CA GLU A 95 -13.20 -0.28 -12.17
C GLU A 95 -12.00 -0.50 -13.10
N THR A 96 -10.79 -0.59 -12.56
CA THR A 96 -9.55 -0.91 -13.29
C THR A 96 -9.20 -2.41 -13.29
N GLN A 97 -10.20 -3.28 -13.15
CA GLN A 97 -10.05 -4.76 -13.16
C GLN A 97 -9.19 -5.31 -12.02
N LEU A 98 -9.11 -4.59 -10.89
CA LEU A 98 -8.50 -5.11 -9.67
C LEU A 98 -9.56 -5.75 -8.77
N PHE A 99 -9.26 -6.93 -8.25
CA PHE A 99 -10.05 -7.59 -7.23
C PHE A 99 -9.69 -7.02 -5.85
N GLN A 100 -10.72 -6.68 -5.05
CA GLN A 100 -10.55 -6.06 -3.74
C GLN A 100 -10.73 -7.09 -2.61
N ILE A 101 -9.80 -7.07 -1.65
CA ILE A 101 -9.87 -7.82 -0.40
C ILE A 101 -9.78 -6.83 0.75
N ASP A 102 -10.71 -6.93 1.70
CA ASP A 102 -10.82 -5.98 2.81
C ASP A 102 -10.31 -6.57 4.12
N PHE A 103 -9.55 -5.76 4.86
CA PHE A 103 -9.06 -6.07 6.20
C PHE A 103 -9.62 -5.02 7.15
N SER A 104 -10.70 -5.36 7.84
CA SER A 104 -11.35 -4.50 8.82
C SER A 104 -10.94 -4.89 10.24
N GLY A 105 -10.59 -3.91 11.06
CA GLY A 105 -10.20 -4.15 12.44
C GLY A 105 -9.86 -2.88 13.20
N PHE A 106 -9.47 -3.03 14.46
CA PHE A 106 -9.03 -1.89 15.28
C PHE A 106 -7.70 -1.36 14.79
N GLY A 107 -7.67 -0.06 14.56
CA GLY A 107 -6.42 0.65 14.35
C GLY A 107 -5.63 0.78 15.66
N PRO A 108 -4.29 0.75 15.63
CA PRO A 108 -3.50 0.97 16.84
C PRO A 108 -3.92 2.26 17.55
N ILE A 109 -4.10 2.20 18.88
CA ILE A 109 -4.39 3.34 19.76
C ILE A 109 -5.81 3.95 19.56
N ASN A 110 -6.57 3.53 18.55
CA ASN A 110 -7.89 4.06 18.27
C ASN A 110 -9.00 3.19 18.86
N GLY A 111 -10.06 3.83 19.38
CA GLY A 111 -11.28 3.16 19.86
C GLY A 111 -12.28 2.82 18.75
N TYR A 112 -11.89 3.00 17.48
CA TYR A 112 -12.71 2.72 16.31
C TYR A 112 -11.94 1.84 15.32
N THR A 113 -12.69 1.18 14.45
CA THR A 113 -12.15 0.33 13.39
C THR A 113 -11.97 1.12 12.09
N TRP A 114 -11.03 0.69 11.27
CA TRP A 114 -10.93 1.11 9.87
C TRP A 114 -10.74 -0.12 8.97
N THR A 115 -10.81 0.09 7.67
CA THR A 115 -10.54 -0.93 6.68
C THR A 115 -9.30 -0.54 5.89
N THR A 116 -8.36 -1.47 5.76
CA THR A 116 -7.28 -1.40 4.76
C THR A 116 -7.64 -2.40 3.67
N SER A 117 -7.59 -2.00 2.40
CA SER A 117 -7.94 -2.90 1.28
C SER A 117 -6.73 -3.23 0.44
N ILE A 118 -6.62 -4.48 0.01
CA ILE A 118 -5.68 -4.93 -1.02
C ILE A 118 -6.43 -5.03 -2.34
N PHE A 119 -5.84 -4.49 -3.40
CA PHE A 119 -6.29 -4.57 -4.77
C PHE A 119 -5.25 -5.33 -5.59
N LEU A 120 -5.64 -6.43 -6.21
CA LEU A 120 -4.75 -7.25 -7.03
C LEU A 120 -5.33 -7.49 -8.41
N SER A 121 -4.46 -7.58 -9.43
CA SER A 121 -4.91 -8.01 -10.75
C SER A 121 -5.48 -9.41 -10.63
N ALA A 122 -6.66 -9.63 -11.21
CA ALA A 122 -7.26 -10.97 -11.28
C ALA A 122 -6.54 -11.88 -12.31
N ASP A 123 -5.38 -11.45 -12.84
CA ASP A 123 -4.54 -12.27 -13.72
C ASP A 123 -3.74 -13.31 -12.91
N THR A 124 -3.49 -14.44 -13.56
CA THR A 124 -3.07 -15.71 -12.94
C THR A 124 -1.63 -15.72 -12.41
N SER A 125 -0.87 -14.66 -12.62
CA SER A 125 0.57 -14.64 -12.29
C SER A 125 0.87 -14.81 -10.79
N LEU A 126 -0.07 -14.41 -9.92
CA LEU A 126 0.00 -14.69 -8.48
C LEU A 126 -0.29 -16.17 -8.18
N GLN A 127 -1.19 -16.80 -8.95
CA GLN A 127 -1.57 -18.20 -8.76
C GLN A 127 -0.38 -19.14 -8.98
N ASP A 128 0.46 -18.85 -9.97
CA ASP A 128 1.67 -19.63 -10.30
C ASP A 128 2.68 -19.71 -9.15
N ARG A 129 2.57 -18.84 -8.14
CA ARG A 129 3.46 -18.80 -6.97
C ARG A 129 2.92 -19.54 -5.75
N TYR A 130 1.65 -19.96 -5.77
CA TYR A 130 1.07 -20.68 -4.65
C TYR A 130 1.63 -22.10 -4.59
N ARG A 131 2.01 -22.51 -3.38
CA ARG A 131 2.29 -23.90 -3.04
C ARG A 131 1.08 -24.46 -2.32
N ASN A 132 0.99 -25.79 -2.27
CA ASN A 132 0.00 -26.44 -1.43
C ASN A 132 0.11 -25.90 0.01
N PRO A 133 -1.03 -25.63 0.68
CA PRO A 133 -1.02 -25.15 2.06
C PRO A 133 -0.22 -26.09 2.97
N SER A 134 0.70 -25.54 3.75
CA SER A 134 1.50 -26.28 4.72
C SER A 134 1.30 -25.65 6.10
N PRO A 135 0.29 -26.09 6.88
CA PRO A 135 0.03 -25.55 8.20
C PRO A 135 1.20 -25.79 9.16
N VAL A 136 1.52 -24.80 10.00
CA VAL A 136 2.56 -24.94 11.03
C VAL A 136 2.07 -25.94 12.09
N GLY A 137 2.78 -27.06 12.23
CA GLY A 137 2.44 -28.14 13.18
C GLY A 137 1.28 -29.04 12.73
N GLY A 138 0.89 -28.99 11.46
CA GLY A 138 -0.12 -29.90 10.93
C GLY A 138 0.39 -31.32 10.69
N ILE A 139 -0.54 -32.25 10.51
CA ILE A 139 -0.25 -33.63 10.11
C ILE A 139 -0.06 -33.64 8.59
N GLU A 140 1.04 -34.23 8.11
CA GLU A 140 1.21 -34.50 6.68
C GLU A 140 0.25 -35.63 6.27
N GLN A 141 -0.87 -35.24 5.67
CA GLN A 141 -1.88 -36.17 5.18
C GLN A 141 -2.40 -35.68 3.83
N VAL A 142 -2.45 -36.60 2.87
CA VAL A 142 -3.11 -36.42 1.57
C VAL A 142 -4.21 -37.48 1.48
N ALA A 143 -5.43 -37.06 1.15
CA ALA A 143 -6.59 -37.94 1.02
C ALA A 143 -6.33 -38.97 -0.09
N ASP A 144 -6.86 -40.19 0.06
CA ASP A 144 -6.55 -41.31 -0.85
C ASP A 144 -6.95 -41.03 -2.32
N ASP A 145 -7.98 -40.21 -2.53
CA ASP A 145 -8.48 -39.77 -3.82
C ASP A 145 -7.72 -38.56 -4.43
N ASP A 146 -6.77 -37.98 -3.69
CA ASP A 146 -5.98 -36.80 -4.08
C ASP A 146 -4.46 -37.11 -4.11
N ARG A 147 -4.08 -38.40 -4.17
CA ARG A 147 -2.69 -38.87 -4.30
C ARG A 147 -2.21 -39.04 -5.74
#